data_AF-A0A212S8U3-F1
#
_entry.id   AF-A0A212S8U3-F1
#
_cell.length_a   1.000
_cell.length_b   1.000
_cell.length_c   1.000
_cell.angle_alpha   90.00
_cell.angle_beta   90.00
_cell.angle_gamma   90.00
#
_symmetry.space_group_name_H-M   'P 1'
#
loop_
_entity.id
_entity.type
_entity.pdbx_description
1 polymer ?
#
loop_
_entity_poly.entity_id
_entity_poly.type
_entity_poly.pdbx_seq_one_letter_code
_entity_poly.pdbx_strand_id
1 'polypeptide(L)'
;MAASALVQTRIDADVKQRAAAVLENMGLTLSDAVRILLTRTANEGALPLELVTSSDAHDAWFRAKVQQALEDTRPDVDDAEVEARFAERRAASLRKAGRGER
;
A
#
# COMPACT_ATOMS: atom_id res chain seq x y z
N MET A 1 10.80 -32.24 -1.54
CA MET A 1 9.63 -32.14 -0.65
C MET A 1 9.45 -30.68 -0.30
N ALA A 2 8.35 -30.03 -0.70
CA ALA A 2 8.07 -28.67 -0.25
C ALA A 2 7.78 -28.72 1.26
N ALA A 3 8.65 -28.14 2.08
CA ALA A 3 8.46 -28.08 3.51
C ALA A 3 7.31 -27.11 3.81
N SER A 4 6.16 -27.63 4.24
CA SER A 4 5.08 -26.80 4.77
C SER A 4 5.16 -26.81 6.30
N ALA A 5 5.16 -25.62 6.90
CA ALA A 5 5.09 -25.43 8.34
C ALA A 5 3.68 -24.98 8.71
N LEU A 6 3.15 -25.51 9.82
CA LEU A 6 1.79 -25.24 10.25
C LEU A 6 1.77 -24.05 11.21
N VAL A 7 0.86 -23.09 10.95
CA VAL A 7 0.67 -21.89 11.77
C VAL A 7 -0.66 -22.04 12.54
N GLN A 8 -0.60 -22.00 13.88
CA GLN A 8 -1.78 -22.00 14.75
C GLN A 8 -1.82 -20.71 15.56
N THR A 9 -3.00 -20.11 15.66
CA THR A 9 -3.23 -18.92 16.48
C THR A 9 -4.62 -19.00 17.07
N ARG A 10 -4.77 -18.56 18.31
CA ARG A 10 -6.08 -18.48 18.97
C ARG A 10 -6.80 -17.22 18.52
N ILE A 11 -8.06 -17.36 18.15
CA ILE A 11 -8.94 -16.27 17.76
C ILE A 11 -10.35 -16.62 18.22
N ASP A 12 -11.14 -15.57 18.49
CA ASP A 12 -12.56 -15.72 18.76
C ASP A 12 -13.29 -16.41 17.58
N ALA A 13 -14.24 -17.28 17.89
CA ALA A 13 -14.93 -18.10 16.89
C ALA A 13 -15.78 -17.26 15.94
N ASP A 14 -16.45 -16.22 16.45
CA ASP A 14 -17.31 -15.34 15.66
C ASP A 14 -16.45 -14.44 14.76
N VAL A 15 -15.29 -13.99 15.26
CA VAL A 15 -14.32 -13.27 14.43
C VAL A 15 -13.81 -14.15 13.29
N LYS A 16 -13.47 -15.42 13.56
CA LYS A 16 -13.03 -16.37 12.53
C LYS A 16 -14.09 -16.57 11.45
N GLN A 17 -15.35 -16.76 11.82
CA GLN A 17 -16.44 -16.95 10.86
C GLN A 17 -16.65 -15.70 10.00
N ARG A 18 -16.73 -14.51 10.60
CA ARG A 18 -16.91 -13.26 9.85
C ARG A 18 -15.73 -13.00 8.90
N ALA A 19 -14.50 -13.22 9.35
CA ALA A 19 -13.32 -13.06 8.51
C ALA A 19 -13.32 -14.03 7.32
N ALA A 20 -13.71 -15.30 7.54
CA ALA A 20 -13.82 -16.28 6.47
C ALA A 20 -14.83 -15.84 5.40
N ALA A 21 -16.03 -15.40 5.80
CA ALA A 21 -17.06 -14.95 4.86
C ALA A 21 -16.63 -13.72 4.03
N VAL A 22 -15.94 -12.76 4.65
CA VAL A 22 -15.42 -11.58 3.93
C VAL A 22 -14.37 -11.98 2.91
N LEU A 23 -13.41 -12.83 3.29
CA LEU A 23 -12.35 -13.28 2.39
C LEU A 23 -12.90 -14.14 1.24
N GLU A 24 -13.89 -15.00 1.51
CA GLU A 24 -14.55 -15.81 0.47
C GLU A 24 -15.24 -14.93 -0.58
N ASN A 25 -15.90 -13.84 -0.17
CA ASN A 25 -16.47 -12.87 -1.11
C ASN A 25 -15.41 -12.19 -2.00
N MET A 26 -14.16 -12.16 -1.55
CA MET A 26 -13.00 -11.66 -2.30
C MET A 26 -12.29 -12.77 -3.11
N GLY A 27 -12.78 -14.01 -3.07
CA GLY A 27 -12.18 -15.15 -3.75
C GLY A 27 -10.93 -15.72 -3.06
N LEU A 28 -10.75 -15.44 -1.77
CA LEU A 28 -9.59 -15.88 -0.98
C LEU A 28 -10.03 -16.78 0.18
N THR A 29 -9.24 -17.81 0.48
CA THR A 29 -9.42 -18.55 1.74
C THR A 29 -8.65 -17.87 2.87
N LEU A 30 -9.04 -18.14 4.11
CA LEU A 30 -8.31 -17.67 5.30
C LEU A 30 -6.83 -18.12 5.28
N SER A 31 -6.59 -19.33 4.79
CA SER A 31 -5.24 -19.88 4.64
C SER A 31 -4.42 -19.15 3.58
N ASP A 32 -5.04 -18.68 2.50
CA ASP A 32 -4.36 -17.92 1.45
C ASP A 32 -3.95 -16.53 1.98
N ALA A 33 -4.86 -15.87 2.69
CA ALA A 33 -4.59 -14.57 3.31
C ALA A 33 -3.41 -14.66 4.31
N VAL A 34 -3.40 -15.68 5.17
CA VAL A 34 -2.29 -15.90 6.13
C VAL A 34 -0.98 -16.23 5.41
N ARG A 35 -1.01 -17.06 4.35
CA ARG A 35 0.18 -17.36 3.56
C ARG A 35 0.76 -16.10 2.90
N ILE A 36 -0.07 -15.30 2.25
CA ILE A 36 0.36 -14.04 1.62
C ILE A 36 0.98 -13.10 2.66
N LEU A 37 0.29 -12.90 3.80
CA LEU A 37 0.76 -12.03 4.87
C LEU A 37 2.15 -12.45 5.37
N LEU A 38 2.33 -13.72 5.72
CA LEU A 38 3.58 -14.22 6.30
C LEU A 38 4.70 -14.26 5.26
N THR A 39 4.41 -14.64 4.01
CA THR A 39 5.41 -14.64 2.94
C THR A 39 5.90 -13.23 2.62
N ARG A 40 5.00 -12.25 2.50
CA ARG A 40 5.41 -10.85 2.27
C ARG A 40 6.19 -10.28 3.44
N THR A 41 5.73 -10.54 4.66
CA THR A 41 6.45 -10.09 5.87
C THR A 41 7.86 -10.67 5.93
N ALA A 42 8.04 -11.95 5.59
CA ALA A 42 9.34 -12.61 5.58
C ALA A 42 10.29 -12.05 4.49
N ASN A 43 9.76 -11.69 3.32
CA ASN A 43 10.56 -11.20 2.19
C ASN A 43 10.85 -9.70 2.26
N GLU A 44 9.89 -8.90 2.74
CA GLU A 44 9.95 -7.43 2.73
C GLU A 44 10.43 -6.86 4.07
N GLY A 45 10.43 -7.67 5.14
CA GLY A 45 10.90 -7.26 6.47
C GLY A 45 9.95 -6.31 7.21
N ALA A 46 8.74 -6.08 6.70
CA ALA A 46 7.72 -5.23 7.28
C ALA A 46 6.32 -5.85 7.13
N LEU A 47 5.40 -5.49 8.02
CA LEU A 47 4.00 -5.89 7.88
C LEU A 47 3.36 -5.13 6.70
N PRO A 48 2.68 -5.82 5.77
CA PRO A 48 2.07 -5.19 4.59
C PRO A 48 0.86 -4.33 5.00
N LEU A 49 1.06 -3.01 5.10
CA LEU A 49 0.04 -2.03 5.52
C LEU A 49 -1.22 -2.04 4.67
N GLU A 50 -1.12 -2.36 3.37
CA GLU A 50 -2.27 -2.43 2.46
C GLU A 50 -3.27 -3.54 2.81
N LEU A 51 -2.85 -4.57 3.55
CA LEU A 51 -3.75 -5.59 4.10
C LEU A 51 -4.36 -5.19 5.45
N VAL A 52 -3.87 -4.10 6.05
CA VAL A 52 -4.24 -3.63 7.40
C VAL A 52 -5.15 -2.39 7.34
N THR A 53 -5.06 -1.62 6.26
CA THR A 53 -5.89 -0.42 6.06
C THR A 53 -7.20 -0.79 5.35
N SER A 54 -8.32 -0.60 6.04
CA SER A 54 -9.67 -0.68 5.47
C SER A 54 -9.80 0.13 4.18
N SER A 55 -10.35 -0.48 3.13
CA SER A 55 -10.70 0.14 1.83
C SER A 55 -11.31 1.53 2.02
N ASP A 56 -12.21 1.68 2.99
CA ASP A 56 -12.95 2.92 3.23
C ASP A 56 -12.08 4.15 3.48
N ALA A 57 -10.97 4.03 4.23
CA ALA A 57 -10.10 5.16 4.52
C ALA A 57 -9.29 5.57 3.29
N HIS A 58 -8.83 4.58 2.53
CA HIS A 58 -8.17 4.78 1.25
C HIS A 58 -9.14 5.39 0.23
N ASP A 59 -10.36 4.88 0.16
CA ASP A 59 -11.40 5.32 -0.77
C ASP A 59 -11.87 6.75 -0.43
N ALA A 60 -11.99 7.09 0.86
CA ALA A 60 -12.29 8.45 1.29
C ALA A 60 -11.17 9.42 0.91
N TRP A 61 -9.92 9.04 1.15
CA TRP A 61 -8.76 9.84 0.73
C TRP A 61 -8.72 9.99 -0.80
N PHE A 62 -8.93 8.91 -1.54
CA PHE A 62 -8.90 8.90 -3.00
C PHE A 62 -9.98 9.80 -3.60
N ARG A 63 -11.23 9.67 -3.11
CA ARG A 63 -12.34 10.55 -3.54
C ARG A 63 -12.07 12.01 -3.23
N ALA A 64 -11.50 12.31 -2.06
CA ALA A 64 -11.12 13.68 -1.72
C ALA A 64 -10.05 14.24 -2.67
N LYS A 65 -9.08 13.42 -3.08
CA LYS A 65 -8.05 13.83 -4.05
C LYS A 65 -8.59 14.00 -5.47
N VAL A 66 -9.52 13.15 -5.91
CA VAL A 66 -10.20 13.32 -7.19
C VAL A 66 -11.03 14.59 -7.20
N GLN A 67 -11.81 14.86 -6.15
CA GLN A 67 -12.60 16.09 -6.04
C GLN A 67 -11.71 17.33 -6.06
N GLN A 68 -10.60 17.32 -5.32
CA GLN A 68 -9.61 18.40 -5.33
C GLN A 68 -9.06 18.66 -6.75
N ALA A 69 -8.80 17.61 -7.54
CA ALA A 69 -8.30 17.75 -8.89
C ALA A 69 -9.37 18.30 -9.86
N LEU A 70 -10.63 17.91 -9.69
CA LEU A 70 -11.75 18.43 -10.49
C LEU A 70 -12.06 19.91 -10.18
N GLU A 71 -11.85 20.32 -8.93
CA GLU A 71 -12.03 21.71 -8.48
C GLU A 71 -10.84 22.61 -8.80
N ASP A 72 -9.72 22.05 -9.26
CA ASP A 72 -8.51 22.80 -9.57
C ASP A 72 -8.70 23.62 -10.85
N THR A 73 -8.71 24.95 -10.70
CA THR A 73 -8.88 25.89 -11.82
C THR A 73 -7.55 26.32 -12.44
N ARG A 74 -6.42 25.73 -12.02
CA ARG A 74 -5.12 26.06 -12.60
C ARG A 74 -5.06 25.60 -14.06
N PRO A 75 -4.34 26.34 -14.92
CA PRO A 75 -4.15 25.91 -16.30
C PRO A 75 -3.33 24.63 -16.36
N ASP A 76 -3.59 23.83 -17.39
CA ASP A 76 -2.76 22.68 -17.71
C ASP A 76 -1.31 23.11 -17.92
N VAL A 77 -0.39 22.26 -17.47
CA VAL A 77 1.06 22.48 -17.63
C VAL A 77 1.56 21.54 -18.72
N ASP A 78 2.39 22.04 -19.61
CA ASP A 78 3.02 21.24 -20.65
C ASP A 78 3.96 20.19 -20.05
N ASP A 79 3.92 18.98 -20.59
CA ASP A 79 4.70 17.84 -20.09
C ASP A 79 6.22 18.12 -20.07
N ALA A 80 6.73 18.86 -21.06
CA ALA A 80 8.15 19.21 -21.12
C ALA A 80 8.56 20.18 -20.00
N GLU A 81 7.67 21.10 -19.62
CA GLU A 81 7.89 22.02 -18.50
C GLU A 81 7.86 21.26 -17.16
N VAL A 82 6.93 20.32 -17.01
CA VAL A 82 6.84 19.44 -15.84
C VAL A 82 8.13 18.64 -15.68
N GLU A 83 8.60 17.98 -16.74
CA GLU A 83 9.82 17.17 -16.72
C GLU A 83 11.06 18.00 -16.37
N ALA A 84 11.22 19.18 -16.99
CA ALA A 84 12.32 20.09 -16.68
C ALA A 84 12.32 20.48 -15.19
N ARG A 85 11.16 20.86 -14.66
CA ARG A 85 10.99 21.23 -13.25
C ARG A 85 11.31 20.07 -12.30
N PHE A 86 10.89 18.86 -12.62
CA PHE A 86 11.20 17.69 -11.80
C PHE A 86 12.68 17.27 -11.90
N ALA A 87 13.31 17.41 -13.07
CA ALA A 87 14.74 17.18 -13.24
C ALA A 87 15.58 18.12 -12.36
N GLU A 88 15.23 19.40 -12.31
CA GLU A 88 15.88 20.38 -11.43
C GLU A 88 15.71 20.03 -9.94
N ARG A 89 14.50 19.66 -9.53
CA ARG A 89 14.22 19.23 -8.14
C ARG A 89 15.02 17.99 -7.76
N ARG A 90 15.10 16.98 -8.63
CA ARG A 90 15.92 15.78 -8.40
C ARG A 90 17.39 16.14 -8.24
N ALA A 91 17.94 16.96 -9.14
CA ALA A 91 19.33 17.40 -9.08
C ALA A 91 19.64 18.20 -7.79
N ALA A 92 18.71 19.06 -7.35
CA ALA A 92 18.85 19.80 -6.10
C ALA A 92 18.84 18.89 -4.85
N SER A 93 17.94 17.91 -4.81
CA SER A 93 17.88 16.92 -3.72
C SER A 93 19.16 16.09 -3.63
N LEU A 94 19.72 15.65 -4.77
CA LEU A 94 20.98 14.92 -4.81
C LEU A 94 22.17 15.75 -4.29
N ARG A 95 22.23 17.04 -4.66
CA ARG A 95 23.24 17.97 -4.12
C ARG A 95 23.12 18.16 -2.60
N LYS A 96 21.89 18.16 -2.07
CA LYS A 96 21.64 18.27 -0.62
C LYS A 96 22.03 17.00 0.13
N ALA A 97 21.74 15.81 -0.42
CA ALA A 97 22.13 14.53 0.15
C ALA A 97 23.67 14.41 0.26
N GLY A 98 24.40 14.77 -0.81
CA GLY A 98 25.88 14.77 -0.78
C GLY A 98 26.53 15.85 0.09
N ARG A 99 25.75 16.81 0.61
CA ARG A 99 26.21 17.83 1.58
C ARG A 99 26.02 17.40 3.04
N GLY A 100 25.24 16.34 3.30
CA GLY A 100 25.00 15.81 4.65
C GLY A 100 25.98 14.72 5.10
N GLU A 101 26.89 14.29 4.22
CA GLU A 101 27.90 13.25 4.48
C GLU A 101 29.31 13.82 4.75
N ARG A 102 29.42 15.08 5.20
CA ARG A 102 30.70 15.69 5.61
C ARG A 102 30.62 16.34 6.97
#